data_AF-A0A3D3WDT6-F1
#
_entry.id   AF-A0A3D3WDT6-F1
#
_cell.length_a   1.000
_cell.length_b   1.000
_cell.length_c   1.000
_cell.angle_alpha   90.00
_cell.angle_beta   90.00
_cell.angle_gamma   90.00
#
_symmetry.space_group_name_H-M   'P 1'
#
loop_
_entity.id
_entity.type
_entity.pdbx_description
1 polymer ?
#
loop_
_entity_poly.entity_id
_entity_poly.type
_entity_poly.pdbx_seq_one_letter_code
_entity_poly.pdbx_strand_id
1 'polypeptide(L)' 'MQQAARVSQKTAYFHLGHLIEYGETKDVFTRPTDPQTEAYISGKIG' A
#
# COMPACT_ATOMS: atom_id res chain seq x y z
N MET A 1 -8.91 1.86 -3.34
CA MET A 1 -7.62 2.45 -2.89
C MET A 1 -7.38 3.91 -3.30
N GLN A 2 -7.86 4.38 -4.46
CA GLN A 2 -7.53 5.73 -4.95
C GLN A 2 -7.96 6.92 -4.07
N GLN A 3 -8.93 6.75 -3.16
CA GLN A 3 -9.29 7.83 -2.23
C GLN A 3 -8.18 8.07 -1.20
N ALA A 4 -7.65 7.02 -0.57
CA ALA A 4 -6.53 7.12 0.37
C ALA A 4 -5.28 7.73 -0.29
N ALA A 5 -5.04 7.39 -1.56
CA ALA A 5 -3.97 7.98 -2.36
C ALA A 5 -4.12 9.50 -2.58
N ARG A 6 -5.32 10.06 -2.46
CA ARG A 6 -5.60 11.49 -2.68
C ARG A 6 -5.62 12.33 -1.41
N VAL A 7 -5.96 11.75 -0.26
CA VAL A 7 -6.18 12.51 0.98
C VAL A 7 -5.11 12.30 2.05
N SER A 8 -4.37 11.19 1.98
CA SER A 8 -3.38 10.84 3.00
C SER A 8 -1.97 11.27 2.60
N GLN A 9 -1.20 11.77 3.56
CA GLN A 9 0.25 11.96 3.40
C GLN A 9 1.02 10.66 3.63
N LYS A 10 0.52 9.81 4.54
CA LYS A 10 1.12 8.52 4.89
C LYS A 10 0.12 7.39 4.72
N THR A 11 0.60 6.20 4.36
CA THR A 11 -0.22 5.00 4.21
C THR A 11 0.45 3.81 4.86
N ALA A 12 -0.36 2.99 5.53
CA ALA A 12 0.03 1.69 6.08
C ALA A 12 -0.77 0.59 5.38
N TYR A 13 -0.09 -0.47 4.96
CA TYR A 13 -0.70 -1.70 4.49
C TYR A 13 -0.61 -2.77 5.57
N PHE A 14 -1.76 -3.35 5.89
CA PHE A 14 -1.87 -4.47 6.82
C PHE A 14 -2.36 -5.71 6.11
N HIS A 15 -1.79 -6.86 6.45
CA HIS A 15 -2.27 -8.16 6.02
C HIS A 15 -2.45 -9.05 7.25
N LEU A 16 -3.68 -9.55 7.47
CA LEU A 16 -4.03 -10.43 8.59
C LEU A 16 -3.60 -9.88 9.97
N GLY A 17 -3.70 -8.56 10.17
CA GLY A 17 -3.33 -7.91 11.42
C GLY A 17 -1.84 -7.58 11.56
N HIS A 18 -1.01 -7.98 10.60
CA HIS A 18 0.41 -7.61 10.55
C HIS A 18 0.62 -6.36 9.69
N LEU A 19 1.38 -5.39 10.22
CA LEU A 19 1.85 -4.25 9.44
C LEU A 19 2.93 -4.75 8.46
N ILE A 20 2.63 -4.68 7.18
CA ILE A 20 3.53 -5.13 6.12
C ILE A 20 4.39 -3.97 5.62
N GLU A 21 3.77 -2.81 5.36
CA GLU A 21 4.49 -1.65 4.84
C GLU A 21 3.86 -0.34 5.34
N TYR A 22 4.70 0.65 5.64
CA TYR A 22 4.27 2.00 6.02
C TYR A 22 5.21 3.04 5.43
N GLY A 23 4.66 4.10 4.83
CA GLY A 23 5.48 5.14 4.21
C GLY A 23 4.68 6.31 3.65
N GLU A 24 5.37 7.14 2.87
CA GLU A 24 4.72 8.17 2.04
C GLU A 24 3.67 7.53 1.16
N THR A 25 2.47 8.09 1.14
CA THR A 25 1.35 7.54 0.36
C THR A 25 1.73 7.37 -1.11
N LYS A 26 2.43 8.33 -1.69
CA LYS A 26 2.91 8.23 -3.07
C LYS A 26 3.81 7.02 -3.29
N ASP A 27 4.75 6.77 -2.39
CA ASP A 27 5.70 5.66 -2.52
C ASP A 27 4.98 4.32 -2.36
N VAL A 28 4.14 4.18 -1.33
CA VAL A 28 3.36 2.95 -1.10
C VAL A 28 2.50 2.60 -2.32
N PHE A 29 1.89 3.59 -2.99
CA PHE A 29 1.02 3.35 -4.15
C PHE A 29 1.71 3.23 -5.50
N THR A 30 2.91 3.78 -5.69
CA THR A 30 3.56 3.83 -7.01
C THR A 30 4.86 3.06 -7.08
N ARG A 31 5.53 2.85 -5.95
CA ARG A 31 6.80 2.14 -5.85
C ARG A 31 6.91 1.45 -4.49
N PRO A 32 6.00 0.50 -4.19
CA PRO A 32 6.05 -0.26 -2.95
C PRO A 32 7.37 -1.03 -2.85
N THR A 33 7.83 -1.21 -1.62
CA THR A 33 9.07 -1.93 -1.31
C THR A 33 8.82 -3.38 -0.93
N ASP A 34 7.63 -3.70 -0.42
CA ASP A 34 7.25 -5.07 -0.09
C ASP A 34 6.48 -5.73 -1.27
N PRO A 35 6.89 -6.95 -1.70
CA PRO A 35 6.21 -7.68 -2.78
C PRO A 35 4.72 -7.94 -2.51
N GLN A 36 4.30 -8.08 -1.25
CA GLN A 36 2.89 -8.27 -0.90
C GLN A 36 2.08 -6.99 -1.11
N THR A 37 2.66 -5.83 -0.78
CA THR A 37 2.07 -4.52 -1.08
C THR A 37 1.93 -4.34 -2.59
N GLU A 38 2.96 -4.68 -3.36
CA GLU A 38 2.91 -4.63 -4.84
C GLU A 38 1.80 -5.54 -5.40
N ALA A 39 1.71 -6.77 -4.91
CA ALA A 39 0.71 -7.73 -5.35
C ALA A 39 -0.73 -7.27 -5.01
N TYR A 40 -0.93 -6.65 -3.85
CA TYR A 40 -2.20 -6.07 -3.44
C TYR A 40 -2.62 -4.86 -4.29
N ILE A 41 -1.68 -3.93 -4.55
CA ILE A 41 -1.95 -2.70 -5.28
C ILE A 41 -2.14 -2.95 -6.78
N SER A 42 -1.37 -3.88 -7.36
CA SER A 42 -1.50 -4.28 -8.76
C SER A 42 -2.76 -5.10 -9.06
N GLY A 43 -3.51 -5.53 -8.02
CA GLY A 43 -4.69 -6.38 -8.18
C GLY A 43 -4.37 -7.80 -8.63
N LYS A 44 -3.10 -8.25 -8.52
CA LYS A 44 -2.70 -9.64 -8.74
C LYS A 44 -3.24 -10.57 -7.64
N ILE A 45 -3.62 -10.02 -6.50
CA ILE A 45 -4.33 -10.74 -5.44
C ILE A 45 -5.77 -10.22 -5.44
N GLY A 46 -6.66 -11.06 -5.97
CA GLY A 46 -8.11 -10.95 -5.90
C GLY A 46 -8.68 -12.28 -5.49
#